data_AF-A0A1V3ICW3-F1
#
_entry.id   AF-A0A1V3ICW3-F1
#
_cell.length_a   1.000
_cell.length_b   1.000
_cell.length_c   1.000
_cell.angle_alpha   90.00
_cell.angle_beta   90.00
_cell.angle_gamma   90.00
#
_symmetry.space_group_name_H-M   'P 1'
#
loop_
_entity.id
_entity.type
_entity.pdbx_description
1 polymer ?
#
loop_
_entity_poly.entity_id
_entity_poly.type
_entity_poly.pdbx_seq_one_letter_code
_entity_poly.pdbx_strand_id
1 'polypeptide(L)'
;SVIKHSHHNAQVDKEGKDSWRMKAAGSAQVMMVSDHRWALMTETPTPVSLDKLAQQFDKTRTDLILVEGFKQEPIPKILLHRQEMTKPLPEIDNDVLALATNYSLETDRTLLDINRIPQIADFVEHWFRSQEIK
;
A
#
# COMPACT_ATOMS: atom_id res chain seq x y z
N SER A 1 -2.04 -7.86 -5.35
CA SER A 1 -1.61 -6.54 -5.87
C SER A 1 -1.20 -5.62 -4.75
N VAL A 2 -0.49 -4.52 -5.03
CA VAL A 2 0.07 -3.63 -4.00
C VAL A 2 -0.12 -2.16 -4.38
N ILE A 3 -0.54 -1.33 -3.43
CA ILE A 3 -0.52 0.13 -3.52
C ILE A 3 0.53 0.65 -2.54
N LYS A 4 1.43 1.51 -3.00
CA LYS A 4 2.39 2.21 -2.15
C LYS A 4 2.19 3.71 -2.26
N HIS A 5 1.93 4.35 -1.13
CA HIS A 5 1.85 5.80 -1.03
C HIS A 5 3.20 6.37 -0.57
N SER A 6 3.77 7.24 -1.40
CA SER A 6 5.00 7.97 -1.10
C SER A 6 4.70 9.43 -0.84
N HIS A 7 5.39 10.04 0.12
CA HIS A 7 5.39 11.49 0.29
C HIS A 7 6.29 12.22 -0.73
N HIS A 8 7.05 11.45 -1.53
CA HIS A 8 7.85 11.95 -2.64
C HIS A 8 7.14 11.69 -3.97
N ASN A 9 7.45 12.52 -4.98
CA ASN A 9 6.91 12.34 -6.31
C ASN A 9 7.25 10.96 -6.86
N ALA A 10 6.24 10.19 -7.27
CA ALA A 10 6.42 8.85 -7.80
C ALA A 10 6.82 8.93 -9.28
N GLN A 11 8.13 8.91 -9.54
CA GLN A 11 8.65 9.00 -10.89
C GLN A 11 9.02 7.61 -11.44
N VAL A 12 8.29 7.16 -12.46
CA VAL A 12 8.53 5.87 -13.15
C VAL A 12 9.39 6.06 -14.41
N ASP A 13 9.33 7.23 -15.02
CA ASP A 13 10.13 7.59 -16.19
C ASP A 13 11.51 8.19 -15.81
N LYS A 14 12.37 8.38 -16.81
CA LYS A 14 13.65 9.07 -16.65
C LYS A 14 13.59 10.44 -17.31
N GLU A 15 14.03 11.47 -16.60
CA GLU A 15 14.11 12.83 -17.12
C GLU A 15 14.87 12.88 -18.47
N GLY A 16 14.36 13.70 -19.40
CA GLY A 16 14.90 13.86 -20.74
C GLY A 16 14.58 12.74 -21.74
N LYS A 17 14.01 11.61 -21.32
CA LYS A 17 13.53 10.55 -22.22
C LYS A 17 12.17 10.91 -22.83
N ASP A 18 11.76 10.14 -23.84
CA ASP A 18 10.55 10.44 -24.62
C ASP A 18 9.28 10.39 -23.77
N SER A 19 9.12 9.38 -22.90
CA SER A 19 7.97 9.30 -22.00
C SER A 19 7.89 10.48 -21.04
N TRP A 20 9.03 10.97 -20.54
CA TRP A 20 9.08 12.19 -19.73
C TRP A 20 8.67 13.43 -20.53
N ARG A 21 9.16 13.55 -21.78
CA ARG A 21 8.80 14.67 -22.67
C ARG A 21 7.32 14.66 -23.05
N MET A 22 6.72 13.49 -23.25
CA MET A 22 5.29 13.35 -23.53
C MET A 22 4.41 13.84 -22.38
N LYS A 23 4.80 13.51 -21.14
CA LYS A 23 4.16 14.06 -19.93
C LYS A 23 4.37 15.57 -19.84
N ALA A 24 5.60 16.06 -19.99
CA ALA A 24 5.92 17.48 -19.92
C ALA A 24 5.18 18.33 -20.97
N ALA A 25 4.82 17.72 -22.11
CA ALA A 25 3.98 18.32 -23.14
C ALA A 25 2.48 18.43 -22.76
N GLY A 26 2.08 17.93 -21.59
CA GLY A 26 0.73 18.06 -21.05
C GLY A 26 -0.15 16.81 -21.22
N SER A 27 0.42 15.65 -21.56
CA SER A 27 -0.39 14.43 -21.61
C SER A 27 -0.87 14.03 -20.22
N ALA A 28 -2.19 13.93 -20.03
CA ALA A 28 -2.79 13.49 -18.77
C ALA A 28 -2.43 12.02 -18.44
N GLN A 29 -2.18 11.21 -19.47
CA GLN A 29 -1.77 9.82 -19.34
C GLN A 29 -0.65 9.49 -20.32
N VAL A 30 0.32 8.69 -19.87
CA VAL A 30 1.39 8.17 -20.71
C VAL A 30 1.52 6.67 -20.46
N MET A 31 1.38 5.89 -21.54
CA MET A 31 1.56 4.44 -21.50
C MET A 31 2.89 4.06 -22.15
N MET A 32 3.75 3.40 -21.38
CA MET A 32 5.00 2.81 -21.87
C MET A 32 4.76 1.31 -22.07
N VAL A 33 5.14 0.78 -23.24
CA VAL A 33 4.87 -0.61 -23.62
C VAL A 33 6.17 -1.28 -24.10
N SER A 34 6.35 -2.54 -23.73
CA SER A 34 7.31 -3.47 -24.33
C SER A 34 6.69 -4.86 -24.48
N ASP A 35 7.41 -5.80 -25.08
CA ASP A 35 6.93 -7.15 -25.39
C ASP A 35 6.43 -7.95 -24.18
N HIS A 36 6.82 -7.57 -22.96
CA HIS A 36 6.54 -8.34 -21.74
C HIS A 36 5.91 -7.52 -20.62
N ARG A 37 5.80 -6.19 -20.77
CA ARG A 37 5.25 -5.33 -19.74
C ARG A 37 4.74 -4.02 -20.31
N TRP A 38 3.83 -3.41 -19.58
CA TRP A 38 3.45 -2.03 -19.80
C TRP A 38 3.33 -1.31 -18.46
N ALA A 39 3.44 0.00 -18.50
CA ALA A 39 3.23 0.88 -17.35
C ALA A 39 2.38 2.08 -17.79
N LEU A 40 1.36 2.41 -17.01
CA LEU A 40 0.52 3.59 -17.21
C LEU A 40 0.81 4.59 -16.10
N MET A 41 1.26 5.78 -16.50
CA MET A 41 1.37 6.94 -15.62
C MET A 41 0.16 7.84 -15.88
N THR A 42 -0.50 8.27 -14.81
CA THR A 42 -1.66 9.17 -14.87
C THR A 42 -1.39 10.37 -13.98
N GLU A 43 -1.43 11.56 -14.57
CA GLU A 43 -1.32 12.82 -13.84
C GLU A 43 -2.63 13.10 -13.11
N THR A 44 -2.55 13.40 -11.82
CA THR A 44 -3.72 13.65 -10.96
C THR A 44 -3.58 15.05 -10.36
N PRO A 45 -4.36 16.05 -10.82
CA PRO A 45 -4.28 17.42 -10.30
C PRO A 45 -4.60 17.52 -8.80
N THR A 46 -5.35 16.55 -8.29
CA THR A 46 -5.69 16.39 -6.88
C THR A 46 -5.44 14.94 -6.44
N PRO A 47 -5.18 14.68 -5.15
CA PRO A 47 -5.07 13.32 -4.64
C PRO A 47 -6.29 12.46 -5.01
N VAL A 48 -6.04 11.20 -5.36
CA VAL A 48 -7.06 10.22 -5.71
C VAL A 48 -7.35 9.36 -4.48
N SER A 49 -8.64 9.06 -4.24
CA SER A 49 -9.02 8.18 -3.13
C SER A 49 -8.49 6.76 -3.32
N LEU A 50 -8.23 6.07 -2.21
CA LEU A 50 -7.73 4.70 -2.23
C LEU A 50 -8.66 3.76 -3.02
N ASP A 51 -9.98 3.91 -2.89
CA ASP A 51 -10.96 3.10 -3.63
C ASP A 51 -10.83 3.26 -5.15
N LYS A 52 -10.59 4.48 -5.63
CA LYS A 52 -10.41 4.76 -7.07
C LYS A 52 -9.09 4.17 -7.59
N LEU A 53 -8.04 4.20 -6.77
CA LEU A 53 -6.76 3.56 -7.08
C LEU A 53 -6.91 2.04 -7.12
N ALA A 54 -7.61 1.44 -6.15
CA ALA A 54 -7.87 0.01 -6.11
C ALA A 54 -8.64 -0.48 -7.36
N GLN A 55 -9.57 0.34 -7.87
CA GLN A 55 -10.31 0.05 -9.10
C GLN A 55 -9.45 0.04 -10.38
N GLN A 56 -8.20 0.51 -10.32
CA GLN A 56 -7.28 0.44 -11.48
C GLN A 56 -6.68 -0.97 -11.67
N PHE A 57 -6.73 -1.83 -10.65
CA PHE A 57 -6.26 -3.20 -10.79
C PHE A 57 -7.26 -4.06 -11.56
N ASP A 58 -6.73 -4.95 -12.39
CA ASP A 58 -7.51 -6.01 -13.01
C ASP A 58 -8.04 -6.96 -11.93
N LYS A 59 -9.36 -6.97 -11.77
CA LYS A 59 -10.08 -7.79 -10.79
C LYS A 59 -9.93 -9.29 -11.04
N THR A 60 -9.69 -9.71 -12.28
CA THR A 60 -9.50 -11.14 -12.62
C THR A 60 -8.12 -11.65 -12.23
N ARG A 61 -7.21 -10.74 -11.84
CA ARG A 61 -5.81 -11.02 -11.50
C ARG A 61 -5.45 -10.57 -10.07
N THR A 62 -6.44 -10.10 -9.31
CA THR A 62 -6.24 -9.47 -8.02
C THR A 62 -7.25 -10.01 -7.00
N ASP A 63 -6.80 -10.90 -6.13
CA ASP A 63 -7.61 -11.41 -5.02
C ASP A 63 -7.50 -10.52 -3.77
N LEU A 64 -6.31 -9.95 -3.54
CA LEU A 64 -5.98 -9.10 -2.39
C LEU A 64 -5.12 -7.90 -2.82
N ILE A 65 -5.38 -6.73 -2.24
CA ILE A 65 -4.55 -5.53 -2.38
C ILE A 65 -3.91 -5.21 -1.02
N LEU A 66 -2.57 -5.22 -0.97
CA LEU A 66 -1.82 -4.72 0.18
C LEU A 66 -1.52 -3.23 0.01
N VAL A 67 -1.71 -2.45 1.06
CA VAL A 67 -1.49 -1.00 1.03
C VAL A 67 -0.37 -0.61 1.98
N GLU A 68 0.70 -0.03 1.45
CA GLU A 68 1.78 0.58 2.23
C GLU A 68 1.58 2.10 2.25
N GLY A 69 1.27 2.66 3.42
CA GLY A 69 0.97 4.08 3.58
C GLY A 69 -0.52 4.30 3.88
N PHE A 70 -1.09 5.41 3.41
CA PHE A 70 -2.53 5.71 3.58
C PHE A 70 -3.03 5.55 5.04
N LYS A 71 -2.24 6.01 6.01
CA LYS A 71 -2.46 5.72 7.45
C LYS A 71 -3.86 6.10 7.97
N GLN A 72 -4.44 7.14 7.37
CA GLN A 72 -5.74 7.71 7.74
C GLN A 72 -6.93 7.05 7.01
N GLU A 73 -6.67 6.16 6.05
CA GLU A 73 -7.76 5.46 5.36
C GLU A 73 -8.44 4.46 6.31
N PRO A 74 -9.78 4.39 6.30
CA PRO A 74 -10.54 3.51 7.16
C PRO A 74 -10.58 2.08 6.60
N ILE A 75 -9.41 1.46 6.48
CA ILE A 75 -9.25 0.08 6.01
C ILE A 75 -8.57 -0.77 7.08
N PRO A 76 -8.90 -2.07 7.15
CA PRO A 76 -8.26 -2.99 8.10
C PRO A 76 -6.74 -2.99 7.92
N LYS A 77 -6.01 -2.70 8.99
CA LYS A 77 -4.56 -2.45 8.92
C LYS A 77 -3.79 -3.17 10.03
N ILE A 78 -2.52 -3.44 9.73
CA ILE A 78 -1.52 -3.86 10.72
C ILE A 78 -0.65 -2.64 11.00
N LEU A 79 -0.50 -2.27 12.27
CA LEU A 79 0.35 -1.17 12.68
C LEU A 79 1.76 -1.69 12.94
N LEU A 80 2.73 -1.19 12.18
CA LEU A 80 4.13 -1.58 12.30
C LEU A 80 4.88 -0.52 13.12
N HIS A 81 5.58 -0.94 14.17
CA HIS A 81 6.44 -0.05 14.96
C HIS A 81 7.68 -0.78 15.45
N ARG A 82 8.81 -0.09 15.53
CA ARG A 82 10.05 -0.63 16.09
C ARG A 82 10.50 0.24 17.25
N GLN A 83 11.07 -0.38 18.29
CA GLN A 83 11.53 0.34 19.47
C GLN A 83 12.55 1.43 19.14
N GLU A 84 13.36 1.21 18.09
CA GLU A 84 14.39 2.14 17.64
C GLU A 84 13.84 3.35 16.85
N MET A 85 12.54 3.39 16.56
CA MET A 85 11.93 4.53 15.87
C MET A 85 11.93 5.77 16.75
N THR A 86 12.34 6.90 16.18
CA THR A 86 12.31 8.20 16.87
C THR A 86 10.89 8.69 17.15
N LYS A 87 9.93 8.28 16.32
CA LYS A 87 8.52 8.60 16.50
C LYS A 87 7.87 7.60 17.46
N PRO A 88 7.02 8.07 18.39
CA PRO A 88 6.30 7.18 19.29
C PRO A 88 5.37 6.25 18.52
N LEU A 89 4.92 5.18 19.21
CA LEU A 89 3.86 4.32 18.71
C LEU A 89 2.63 5.19 18.36
N PRO A 90 2.13 5.15 17.11
CA PRO A 90 0.90 5.86 16.75
C PRO A 90 -0.29 5.37 17.57
N GLU A 91 -1.33 6.20 17.64
CA GLU A 91 -2.61 5.81 18.24
C GLU A 91 -3.19 4.57 17.53
N ILE A 92 -3.74 3.65 18.33
CA ILE A 92 -4.35 2.41 17.86
C ILE A 92 -5.83 2.72 17.58
N ASP A 93 -6.16 2.96 16.32
CA ASP A 93 -7.53 3.21 15.87
C ASP A 93 -8.37 1.91 15.76
N ASN A 94 -9.66 2.05 15.44
CA ASN A 94 -10.59 0.91 15.31
C ASN A 94 -10.32 0.02 14.10
N ASP A 95 -9.58 0.52 13.11
CA ASP A 95 -9.24 -0.22 11.90
C ASP A 95 -7.96 -1.04 12.09
N VAL A 96 -7.18 -0.78 13.15
CA VAL A 96 -6.01 -1.60 13.52
C VAL A 96 -6.45 -2.97 14.02
N LEU A 97 -6.16 -4.00 13.22
CA LEU A 97 -6.42 -5.40 13.56
C LEU A 97 -5.32 -6.00 14.45
N ALA A 98 -4.07 -5.60 14.20
CA ALA A 98 -2.89 -6.14 14.87
C ALA A 98 -1.76 -5.11 14.92
N LEU A 99 -0.86 -5.28 15.88
CA LEU A 99 0.40 -4.56 15.97
C LEU A 99 1.55 -5.51 15.67
N ALA A 100 2.49 -5.08 14.84
CA ALA A 100 3.74 -5.79 14.58
C ALA A 100 4.90 -4.99 15.16
N THR A 101 5.53 -5.51 16.22
CA THR A 101 6.63 -4.85 16.92
C THR A 101 7.83 -5.77 17.13
N ASN A 102 8.99 -5.20 17.46
CA ASN A 102 10.17 -5.94 17.95
C ASN A 102 10.34 -5.87 19.47
N TYR A 103 9.29 -5.48 20.19
CA TYR A 103 9.30 -5.30 21.64
C TYR A 103 7.91 -5.66 22.22
N SER A 104 7.87 -6.09 23.48
CA SER A 104 6.61 -6.41 24.15
C SER A 104 5.78 -5.15 24.40
N LEU A 105 4.46 -5.25 24.17
CA LEU A 105 3.52 -4.17 24.37
C LEU A 105 2.24 -4.73 25.01
N GLU A 106 1.71 -4.05 26.03
CA GLU A 106 0.37 -4.34 26.54
C GLU A 106 -0.68 -3.75 25.60
N THR A 107 -1.53 -4.60 25.03
CA THR A 107 -2.57 -4.21 24.08
C THR A 107 -3.70 -5.25 24.08
N ASP A 108 -4.90 -4.82 23.70
CA ASP A 108 -6.07 -5.67 23.47
C ASP A 108 -6.13 -6.23 22.03
N ARG A 109 -5.20 -5.82 21.16
CA ARG A 109 -5.05 -6.31 19.78
C ARG A 109 -4.07 -7.46 19.69
N THR A 110 -4.09 -8.18 18.56
CA THR A 110 -3.07 -9.21 18.29
C THR A 110 -1.70 -8.57 18.17
N LEU A 111 -0.73 -9.05 18.95
CA LEU A 111 0.67 -8.65 18.87
C LEU A 111 1.47 -9.68 18.04
N LEU A 112 2.14 -9.20 16.99
CA LEU A 112 2.94 -9.98 16.04
C LEU A 112 4.42 -9.58 16.18
N ASP A 113 5.33 -10.53 15.96
CA ASP A 113 6.76 -10.21 15.85
C ASP A 113 7.04 -9.65 14.46
N ILE A 114 7.44 -8.38 14.38
CA ILE A 114 7.74 -7.68 13.12
C ILE A 114 8.83 -8.35 12.29
N ASN A 115 9.69 -9.18 12.91
CA ASN A 115 10.75 -9.90 12.22
C ASN A 115 10.34 -11.32 11.80
N ARG A 116 9.13 -11.79 12.17
CA ARG A 116 8.59 -13.08 11.75
C ARG A 116 7.60 -12.93 10.61
N ILE A 117 8.14 -12.77 9.40
CA ILE A 117 7.36 -12.62 8.16
C ILE A 117 6.30 -13.73 7.98
N PRO A 118 6.59 -15.03 8.22
CA PRO A 118 5.57 -16.07 8.10
C PRO A 118 4.38 -15.85 9.03
N GLN A 119 4.61 -15.42 10.28
CA GLN A 119 3.53 -15.15 11.23
C GLN A 119 2.59 -14.03 10.74
N ILE A 120 3.17 -12.98 10.14
CA ILE A 120 2.39 -11.87 9.58
C ILE A 120 1.60 -12.35 8.36
N ALA A 121 2.21 -13.16 7.50
CA ALA A 121 1.54 -13.72 6.33
C ALA A 121 0.36 -14.63 6.74
N ASP A 122 0.56 -15.51 7.71
CA ASP A 122 -0.48 -16.41 8.24
C ASP A 122 -1.65 -15.61 8.83
N PHE A 123 -1.35 -14.53 9.58
CA PHE A 123 -2.36 -13.63 10.11
C PHE A 123 -3.19 -12.97 9.00
N VAL A 124 -2.53 -12.45 7.96
CA VAL A 124 -3.21 -11.82 6.82
C VAL A 124 -4.07 -12.83 6.06
N GLU A 125 -3.57 -14.04 5.81
CA GLU A 125 -4.32 -15.09 5.12
C GLU A 125 -5.55 -15.52 5.94
N HIS A 126 -5.39 -15.77 7.23
CA HIS A 126 -6.51 -16.15 8.10
C HIS A 126 -7.59 -15.07 8.13
N TRP A 127 -7.18 -13.80 8.29
CA TRP A 127 -8.11 -12.68 8.25
C TRP A 127 -8.83 -12.61 6.90
N PHE A 128 -8.11 -12.72 5.78
CA PHE A 128 -8.67 -12.64 4.44
C PHE A 128 -9.75 -13.72 4.21
N ARG A 129 -9.44 -14.98 4.54
CA ARG A 129 -10.40 -16.09 4.44
C ARG A 129 -11.63 -15.90 5.33
N SER A 130 -11.48 -15.27 6.50
CA SER A 130 -12.63 -14.99 7.38
C SER A 130 -13.62 -13.99 6.79
N GLN A 131 -13.20 -13.16 5.82
CA GLN A 131 -14.09 -12.22 5.13
C GLN A 131 -14.93 -12.90 4.03
N GLU A 132 -14.45 -14.01 3.45
CA GLU A 132 -15.16 -14.75 2.38
C GLU A 132 -16.32 -15.61 2.92
N ILE A 133 -16.38 -15.84 4.23
CA ILE A 133 -17.40 -16.69 4.89
C ILE A 133 -18.65 -15.87 5.29
N LYS A 134 -18.68 -14.57 4.98
CA LYS A 134 -19.85 -13.69 5.16
C LYS A 134 -20.65 -13.54 3.87
#